data_AF-A0A355CMJ9-F1
#
_entry.id   AF-A0A355CMJ9-F1
#
_cell.length_a   1.000
_cell.length_b   1.000
_cell.length_c   1.000
_cell.angle_alpha   90.00
_cell.angle_beta   90.00
_cell.angle_gamma   90.00
#
_symmetry.space_group_name_H-M   'P 1'
#
loop_
_entity.id
_entity.type
_entity.pdbx_description
1 polymer ?
#
loop_
_entity_poly.entity_id
_entity_poly.type
_entity_poly.pdbx_seq_one_letter_code
_entity_poly.pdbx_strand_id
1 'polypeptide(L)'
;MGKEYHKLVRDRIPEIIRKSGNECEVVILSDAEYCQALRQKLMEEAGEAAEAKGEDLVAELADLYEVIDALMASYGISGDRILKAQVKRREERGGFAQKIMLLRTGSKGES
;
A
#
# COMPACT_ATOMS: atom_id res chain seq x y z
N MET A 1 25.13 6.95 17.73
CA MET A 1 24.36 7.78 16.77
C MET A 1 23.05 7.08 16.50
N GLY A 2 21.93 7.75 16.74
CA GLY A 2 20.61 7.20 16.41
C GLY A 2 20.40 7.17 14.89
N LYS A 3 19.47 6.34 14.43
CA LYS A 3 19.01 6.33 13.04
C LYS A 3 17.71 7.14 12.97
N GLU A 4 17.66 8.12 12.08
CA GLU A 4 16.45 8.90 11.83
C GLU A 4 15.53 8.15 10.88
N TYR A 5 14.24 8.16 11.19
CA TYR A 5 13.18 7.56 10.40
C TYR A 5 12.06 8.58 10.20
N HIS A 6 11.60 8.71 8.96
CA HIS A 6 10.48 9.58 8.60
C HIS A 6 9.39 8.75 7.93
N LYS A 7 8.88 7.74 8.64
CA LYS A 7 7.85 6.83 8.14
C LYS A 7 6.72 6.65 9.13
N LEU A 8 5.52 6.43 8.58
CA LEU A 8 4.36 6.06 9.36
C LEU A 8 4.57 4.64 9.94
N VAL A 9 4.22 4.45 11.20
CA VAL A 9 4.30 3.17 11.89
C VAL A 9 2.94 2.83 12.52
N ARG A 10 2.69 1.54 12.76
CA ARG A 10 1.50 1.11 13.50
C ARG A 10 1.56 1.58 14.96
N ASP A 11 0.41 1.79 15.57
CA ASP A 11 0.26 2.39 16.90
C ASP A 11 1.05 1.68 18.02
N ARG A 12 1.25 0.36 17.89
CA ARG A 12 1.98 -0.45 18.87
C ARG A 12 3.49 -0.49 18.65
N ILE A 13 4.02 0.02 17.53
CA ILE A 13 5.46 0.00 17.25
C ILE A 13 6.27 0.76 18.31
N PRO A 14 5.88 1.96 18.77
CA PRO A 14 6.62 2.65 19.83
C PRO A 14 6.66 1.87 21.15
N GLU A 15 5.58 1.16 21.50
CA GLU A 15 5.52 0.29 22.68
C GLU A 15 6.47 -0.90 22.54
N ILE A 16 6.46 -1.56 21.37
CA ILE A 16 7.34 -2.70 21.08
C ILE A 16 8.82 -2.30 21.14
N ILE A 17 9.19 -1.14 20.57
CA ILE A 17 10.55 -0.61 20.63
C ILE A 17 10.97 -0.39 22.09
N ARG A 18 10.15 0.27 22.91
CA ARG A 18 10.43 0.50 24.33
C ARG A 18 10.54 -0.79 25.14
N LYS A 19 9.68 -1.77 24.87
CA LYS A 19 9.75 -3.11 25.50
C LYS A 19 11.03 -3.87 25.16
N SER A 20 11.63 -3.61 24.01
CA SER A 20 12.94 -4.18 23.64
C SER A 20 14.15 -3.49 24.32
N GLY A 21 13.92 -2.51 25.19
CA GLY A 21 14.97 -1.75 25.87
C GLY A 21 15.53 -0.58 25.04
N ASN A 22 14.94 -0.28 23.88
CA ASN A 22 15.33 0.83 23.02
C ASN A 22 14.44 2.05 23.24
N GLU A 23 14.96 3.25 22.98
CA GLU A 23 14.17 4.49 23.01
C GLU A 23 13.72 4.89 21.60
N CYS A 24 12.59 5.60 21.51
CA CYS A 24 12.14 6.19 20.25
C CYS A 24 11.36 7.49 20.50
N GLU A 25 11.54 8.43 19.57
CA GLU A 25 10.78 9.67 19.47
C GLU A 25 9.65 9.47 18.45
N VAL A 26 8.48 10.01 18.77
CA VAL A 26 7.29 9.92 17.92
C VAL A 26 6.56 11.25 17.89
N VAL A 27 5.88 11.52 16.78
CA VAL A 27 4.97 12.66 16.62
C VAL A 27 3.62 12.13 16.15
N ILE A 28 2.54 12.74 16.64
CA ILE A 28 1.19 12.48 16.14
C ILE A 28 0.93 13.44 14.99
N LEU A 29 0.61 12.89 13.82
CA LEU A 29 0.37 13.65 12.60
C LEU A 29 -1.03 14.29 12.62
N SER A 30 -1.17 15.44 11.97
CA SER A 30 -2.49 15.97 11.59
C SER A 30 -3.15 15.09 10.53
N ASP A 31 -4.47 15.21 10.33
CA ASP A 31 -5.19 14.43 9.31
C ASP A 31 -4.59 14.59 7.90
N ALA A 32 -4.13 15.80 7.55
CA ALA A 32 -3.52 16.09 6.26
C ALA A 32 -2.16 15.41 6.11
N GLU A 33 -1.30 15.51 7.12
CA GLU A 33 0.01 14.85 7.15
C GLU A 33 -0.15 13.33 7.17
N TYR A 34 -1.13 12.81 7.91
CA TYR A 34 -1.45 11.39 7.96
C TYR A 34 -1.88 10.85 6.59
N CYS A 35 -2.78 11.56 5.89
CA CYS A 35 -3.19 11.19 4.53
C CYS A 35 -2.01 11.14 3.54
N GLN A 36 -1.06 12.07 3.68
CA GLN A 36 0.16 12.07 2.86
C GLN A 36 1.09 10.92 3.25
N ALA A 37 1.29 10.68 4.55
CA ALA A 37 2.12 9.60 5.05
C ALA A 37 1.57 8.22 4.66
N LEU A 38 0.25 8.01 4.67
CA LEU A 38 -0.38 6.79 4.17
C LEU A 38 -0.09 6.52 2.68
N ARG A 39 -0.03 7.55 1.84
CA ARG A 39 0.35 7.38 0.42
C ARG A 39 1.80 6.99 0.25
N GLN A 40 2.68 7.56 1.06
CA GLN A 40 4.09 7.17 1.07
C GLN A 40 4.22 5.72 1.55
N LYS A 41 3.49 5.36 2.61
CA LYS A 41 3.44 4.01 3.15
C LYS A 41 2.94 3.00 2.11
N LEU A 42 1.92 3.35 1.33
CA LEU A 42 1.43 2.51 0.22
C LEU A 42 2.55 2.15 -0.79
N MET A 43 3.42 3.10 -1.10
CA MET A 43 4.54 2.87 -2.01
C MET A 43 5.66 2.06 -1.36
N GLU A 44 5.92 2.27 -0.06
CA GLU A 44 6.86 1.46 0.75
C GLU A 44 6.44 -0.02 0.74
N GLU A 45 5.23 -0.32 1.20
CA GLU A 45 4.71 -1.70 1.31
C GLU A 45 4.59 -2.38 -0.06
N ALA A 46 4.18 -1.63 -1.10
CA ALA A 46 4.13 -2.18 -2.46
C ALA A 46 5.53 -2.52 -3.00
N GLY A 47 6.55 -1.75 -2.61
CA GLY A 47 7.95 -2.04 -2.92
C GLY A 47 8.46 -3.27 -2.18
N GLU A 48 8.17 -3.36 -0.88
CA GLU A 48 8.53 -4.52 -0.04
C GLU A 48 7.87 -5.80 -0.58
N ALA A 49 6.57 -5.75 -0.91
CA ALA A 49 5.86 -6.87 -1.54
C ALA A 49 6.40 -7.25 -2.93
N ALA A 50 6.97 -6.31 -3.69
CA ALA A 50 7.56 -6.59 -4.99
C ALA A 50 8.89 -7.35 -4.89
N GLU A 51 9.63 -7.17 -3.79
CA GLU A 51 10.92 -7.82 -3.53
C GLU A 51 10.78 -9.12 -2.72
N ALA A 52 9.72 -9.24 -1.92
CA ALA A 52 9.47 -10.36 -1.02
C ALA A 52 9.18 -11.69 -1.73
N LYS A 53 9.47 -12.81 -1.04
CA LYS A 53 9.28 -14.18 -1.55
C LYS A 53 8.75 -15.09 -0.46
N GLY A 54 8.02 -16.13 -0.83
CA GLY A 54 7.54 -17.15 0.11
C GLY A 54 6.62 -16.55 1.18
N GLU A 55 6.88 -16.88 2.44
CA GLU A 55 6.10 -16.38 3.58
C GLU A 55 6.24 -14.86 3.78
N ASP A 56 7.40 -14.28 3.45
CA ASP A 56 7.59 -12.82 3.56
C ASP A 56 6.61 -12.08 2.65
N LEU A 57 6.32 -12.61 1.45
CA LEU A 57 5.33 -12.02 0.56
C LEU A 57 3.93 -11.99 1.18
N VAL A 58 3.57 -12.98 2.00
CA VAL A 58 2.26 -13.00 2.68
C VAL A 58 2.20 -11.87 3.70
N ALA A 59 3.28 -11.65 4.46
CA ALA A 59 3.36 -10.55 5.42
C ALA A 59 3.27 -9.18 4.72
N GLU A 60 4.06 -8.95 3.67
CA GLU A 60 4.04 -7.66 2.95
C GLU A 60 2.70 -7.39 2.25
N LEU A 61 2.04 -8.42 1.73
CA LEU A 61 0.69 -8.26 1.19
C LEU A 61 -0.33 -7.93 2.28
N ALA A 62 -0.20 -8.50 3.48
CA ALA A 62 -1.07 -8.16 4.61
C ALA A 62 -0.86 -6.72 5.08
N ASP A 63 0.38 -6.25 5.13
CA ASP A 63 0.72 -4.87 5.47
C ASP A 63 0.21 -3.90 4.39
N LEU A 64 0.30 -4.28 3.10
CA LEU A 64 -0.31 -3.53 2.01
C LEU A 64 -1.85 -3.44 2.13
N TYR A 65 -2.53 -4.52 2.54
CA TYR A 65 -3.98 -4.51 2.80
C TYR A 65 -4.33 -3.55 3.95
N GLU A 66 -3.57 -3.56 5.05
CA GLU A 66 -3.78 -2.64 6.19
C GLU A 66 -3.68 -1.17 5.74
N VAL A 67 -2.70 -0.85 4.87
CA VAL A 67 -2.56 0.51 4.33
C VAL A 67 -3.72 0.88 3.41
N ILE A 68 -4.21 -0.05 2.58
CA ILE A 68 -5.39 0.17 1.74
C ILE A 68 -6.62 0.47 2.61
N ASP A 69 -6.84 -0.29 3.68
CA ASP A 69 -7.97 -0.08 4.60
C ASP A 69 -7.88 1.27 5.31
N ALA A 70 -6.69 1.66 5.78
CA ALA A 70 -6.47 2.97 6.40
C ALA A 70 -6.67 4.14 5.41
N LEU A 71 -6.26 3.96 4.14
CA LEU A 71 -6.57 4.91 3.07
C LEU A 71 -8.07 5.00 2.80
N MET A 72 -8.78 3.87 2.74
CA MET A 72 -10.22 3.89 2.56
C MET A 72 -10.92 4.64 3.70
N ALA A 73 -10.52 4.37 4.95
CA ALA A 73 -11.07 5.04 6.12
C ALA A 73 -10.81 6.54 6.10
N SER A 74 -9.56 6.98 5.85
CA SER A 74 -9.20 8.41 5.81
C SER A 74 -9.91 9.19 4.69
N TYR A 75 -10.29 8.52 3.60
CA TYR A 75 -11.03 9.13 2.49
C TYR A 75 -12.55 8.91 2.53
N GLY A 76 -13.08 8.22 3.55
CA GLY A 76 -14.50 7.88 3.63
C GLY A 76 -14.98 6.99 2.47
N ILE A 77 -14.10 6.13 1.96
CA ILE A 77 -14.40 5.18 0.88
C ILE A 77 -14.84 3.86 1.50
N SER A 78 -16.01 3.35 1.10
CA SER A 78 -16.47 2.05 1.56
C SER A 78 -15.82 0.91 0.77
N GLY A 79 -15.59 -0.23 1.43
CA GLY A 79 -15.11 -1.45 0.77
C GLY A 79 -16.04 -1.92 -0.35
N ASP A 80 -17.36 -1.81 -0.17
CA ASP A 80 -18.36 -2.12 -1.21
C ASP A 80 -18.15 -1.28 -2.48
N ARG A 81 -17.81 0.01 -2.34
CA ARG A 81 -17.52 0.89 -3.48
C ARG A 81 -16.28 0.42 -4.24
N ILE A 82 -15.23 0.01 -3.54
CA ILE A 82 -14.01 -0.54 -4.16
C ILE A 82 -14.31 -1.87 -4.86
N LEU A 83 -15.01 -2.79 -4.21
CA LEU A 83 -15.37 -4.09 -4.78
C LEU A 83 -16.22 -3.93 -6.05
N LYS A 84 -17.24 -3.06 -6.03
CA LYS A 84 -18.05 -2.74 -7.21
C LYS A 84 -17.20 -2.20 -8.36
N ALA A 85 -16.27 -1.28 -8.06
CA ALA A 85 -15.35 -0.75 -9.05
C ALA A 85 -14.40 -1.82 -9.62
N GLN A 86 -13.94 -2.75 -8.78
CA GLN A 86 -13.06 -3.86 -9.19
C GLN A 86 -13.79 -4.86 -10.10
N VAL A 87 -15.02 -5.26 -9.73
CA VAL A 87 -15.86 -6.18 -10.53
C VAL A 87 -16.16 -5.55 -11.89
N LYS A 88 -16.64 -4.31 -11.91
CA LYS A 88 -16.93 -3.59 -13.16
C LYS A 88 -15.70 -3.52 -14.08
N ARG A 89 -14.52 -3.21 -13.55
CA ARG A 89 -13.28 -3.18 -14.35
C ARG A 89 -12.89 -4.56 -14.87
N ARG A 90 -13.13 -5.62 -14.08
CA ARG A 90 -12.86 -7.01 -14.50
C ARG A 90 -13.79 -7.45 -15.63
N GLU A 91 -15.05 -7.01 -15.61
CA GLU A 91 -16.01 -7.24 -16.70
C GLU A 91 -15.62 -6.45 -17.97
N GLU A 92 -15.28 -5.16 -17.81
CA GLU A 92 -14.96 -4.27 -18.94
C GLU A 92 -13.60 -4.59 -19.60
N ARG A 93 -12.60 -5.04 -18.82
CA ARG A 93 -11.18 -5.09 -19.25
C ARG A 93 -10.53 -6.46 -19.05
N GLY A 94 -11.24 -7.41 -18.43
CA GLY A 94 -10.66 -8.68 -17.99
C GLY A 94 -9.83 -8.54 -16.71
N GLY A 95 -9.17 -9.64 -16.34
CA GLY A 95 -8.21 -9.69 -15.24
C GLY A 95 -6.84 -10.21 -15.71
N PHE A 96 -5.93 -10.44 -14.77
CA PHE A 96 -4.56 -10.85 -15.07
C PHE A 96 -4.37 -12.36 -15.34
N ALA A 97 -5.45 -13.14 -15.37
CA ALA A 97 -5.40 -14.60 -15.52
C ALA A 97 -4.75 -15.09 -16.83
N GLN A 98 -4.87 -14.31 -17.90
CA GLN A 98 -4.29 -14.64 -19.21
C GLN A 98 -2.78 -14.35 -19.31
N LYS A 99 -2.16 -13.71 -18.30
CA LYS A 99 -0.72 -13.42 -18.24
C LYS A 99 -0.19 -12.64 -19.46
N ILE A 100 -0.98 -11.70 -19.94
CA ILE A 100 -0.67 -10.91 -21.14
C ILE A 100 0.24 -9.73 -20.77
N MET A 101 1.37 -9.60 -21.49
CA MET A 101 2.25 -8.43 -21.45
C MET A 101 2.14 -7.64 -22.76
N LEU A 102 1.86 -6.35 -22.68
CA LEU A 102 1.82 -5.47 -23.85
C LEU A 102 3.25 -5.06 -24.23
N LEU A 103 3.70 -5.42 -25.44
CA LEU A 103 5.07 -5.12 -25.89
C LEU A 103 5.20 -3.84 -26.72
N ARG A 104 4.18 -3.50 -27.52
CA ARG A 104 4.14 -2.29 -28.35
C ARG A 104 2.71 -1.97 -28.77
N THR A 105 2.43 -0.71 -29.06
CA THR A 105 1.22 -0.24 -29.75
C THR A 105 1.62 0.52 -31.01
N GLY A 106 0.83 0.43 -32.08
CA GLY A 106 1.01 1.24 -33.28
C GLY A 106 -0.35 1.66 -33.84
N SER A 107 -0.41 2.81 -34.52
CA SER A 107 -1.57 3.18 -35.32
C SER A 107 -1.58 2.35 -36.61
N LYS A 108 -2.76 1.86 -37.03
CA LYS A 108 -2.91 1.41 -38.42
C LYS A 108 -2.83 2.67 -39.29
N GLY A 109 -1.82 2.76 -40.15
CA GLY A 109 -1.80 3.80 -41.18
C GLY A 109 -3.05 3.69 -42.04
N GLU A 110 -3.77 4.80 -42.19
CA GLU A 110 -4.77 4.97 -43.24
C GLU A 110 -4.06 4.74 -44.58
N SER A 111 -4.56 3.78 -45.36
CA SER A 111 -4.07 3.53 -46.73
C SER A 111 -4.60 4.61 -47.68
#